data_AF-A0A376K4T8-F1
#
_entry.id   AF-A0A376K4T8-F1
#
_cell.length_a   1.000
_cell.length_b   1.000
_cell.length_c   1.000
_cell.angle_alpha   90.00
_cell.angle_beta   90.00
_cell.angle_gamma   90.00
#
_symmetry.space_group_name_H-M   'P 1'
#
loop_
_entity.id
_entity.type
_entity.pdbx_description
1 polymer ?
#
loop_
_entity_poly.entity_id
_entity_poly.type
_entity_poly.pdbx_seq_one_letter_code
_entity_poly.pdbx_strand_id
1 'polypeptide(L)'
;MAEISTIGASGGSPNSAGNGVQVDSIRRVSNQYQVNQVWYAASDYGYYSTQQGYFSQLEAVLSDDNSSLSGGFDNFFAALNEATTSPDDSALREQVISEAGALSLRIDNTLDYIDSQSTEIISQQQAMVSQINTLTSGIASYNQQIAQAEANGDNASALYDARDQMVEN
;
A
#
# COMPACT_ATOMS: atom_id res chain seq x y z
N MET A 1 -24.62 -9.37 -20.51
CA MET A 1 -25.50 -10.08 -21.46
C MET A 1 -24.75 -10.14 -22.77
N ALA A 2 -24.59 -11.33 -23.37
CA ALA A 2 -23.98 -11.46 -24.69
C ALA A 2 -25.02 -11.10 -25.74
N GLU A 3 -24.74 -10.12 -26.59
CA GLU A 3 -25.53 -9.90 -27.79
C GLU A 3 -24.97 -10.83 -28.87
N ILE A 4 -25.81 -11.73 -29.37
CA ILE A 4 -25.46 -12.66 -30.43
C ILE A 4 -26.16 -12.17 -31.69
N SER A 5 -25.39 -11.67 -32.66
CA SER A 5 -25.93 -11.33 -33.97
C SER A 5 -25.70 -12.50 -34.93
N THR A 6 -26.79 -13.02 -35.51
CA THR A 6 -26.74 -14.05 -36.55
C THR A 6 -26.57 -13.39 -37.92
N ILE A 7 -25.52 -13.75 -38.65
CA ILE A 7 -25.38 -13.38 -40.07
C ILE A 7 -26.52 -14.04 -40.84
N GLY A 8 -27.46 -13.23 -41.34
CA GLY A 8 -28.56 -13.69 -42.19
C GLY A 8 -28.03 -14.32 -43.48
N ALA A 9 -28.63 -15.44 -43.88
CA ALA A 9 -28.21 -16.25 -45.01
C ALA A 9 -28.11 -15.44 -46.32
N SER A 10 -26.90 -15.22 -46.82
CA SER A 10 -26.70 -14.88 -48.23
C SER A 10 -26.77 -16.19 -49.04
N GLY A 11 -27.64 -16.22 -50.05
CA GLY A 11 -27.84 -17.39 -50.88
C GLY A 11 -26.57 -17.74 -51.66
N GLY A 12 -25.98 -18.91 -51.39
CA GLY A 12 -24.88 -19.45 -52.18
C GLY A 12 -24.25 -20.74 -51.64
N SER A 13 -24.45 -21.84 -52.38
CA SER A 13 -23.74 -23.13 -52.35
C SER A 13 -24.06 -24.16 -51.22
N PRO A 14 -24.48 -25.40 -51.55
CA PRO A 14 -24.83 -26.47 -50.59
C PRO A 14 -23.68 -27.04 -49.72
N ASN A 15 -22.45 -26.54 -49.89
CA ASN A 15 -21.24 -27.03 -49.20
C ASN A 15 -20.45 -25.92 -48.47
N SER A 16 -21.09 -24.80 -48.14
CA SER A 16 -20.46 -23.81 -47.27
C SER A 16 -20.51 -24.31 -45.82
N ALA A 17 -19.36 -24.36 -45.14
CA ALA A 17 -19.31 -24.63 -43.70
C ALA A 17 -20.25 -23.65 -42.99
N GLY A 18 -21.24 -24.20 -42.28
CA GLY A 18 -22.30 -23.44 -41.62
C GLY A 18 -21.75 -22.29 -40.78
N ASN A 19 -22.44 -21.16 -40.90
CA ASN A 19 -22.13 -19.87 -40.27
C ASN A 19 -21.71 -20.03 -38.80
N GLY A 20 -20.47 -19.65 -38.50
CA GLY A 20 -19.98 -19.55 -37.13
C GLY A 20 -20.69 -18.44 -36.36
N VAL A 21 -20.73 -18.59 -35.04
CA VAL A 21 -21.19 -17.54 -34.12
C VAL A 21 -20.04 -16.55 -33.96
N GLN A 22 -20.19 -15.33 -34.46
CA GLN A 22 -19.28 -14.23 -34.11
C GLN A 22 -19.80 -13.61 -32.82
N VAL A 23 -19.05 -13.73 -31.72
CA VAL A 23 -19.38 -13.06 -30.46
C VAL A 23 -19.14 -11.58 -30.67
N ASP A 24 -20.23 -10.84 -30.87
CA ASP A 24 -20.22 -9.41 -31.10
C ASP A 24 -20.07 -8.70 -29.74
N SER A 25 -18.86 -8.73 -29.18
CA SER A 25 -18.45 -8.08 -27.93
C SER A 25 -19.10 -8.58 -26.61
N ILE A 26 -18.27 -8.81 -25.60
CA ILE A 26 -18.73 -8.95 -24.21
C ILE A 26 -18.95 -7.54 -23.65
N ARG A 27 -20.20 -7.07 -23.63
CA ARG A 27 -20.54 -5.86 -22.86
C ARG A 27 -20.44 -6.18 -21.35
N ARG A 28 -19.37 -5.69 -20.69
CA ARG A 28 -19.27 -5.67 -19.22
C ARG A 28 -20.39 -4.78 -18.67
N VAL A 29 -21.48 -5.39 -18.19
CA VAL A 29 -22.48 -4.71 -17.38
C VAL A 29 -21.95 -4.72 -15.94
N SER A 30 -21.06 -3.77 -15.64
CA SER A 30 -20.60 -3.52 -14.28
C SER A 30 -21.44 -2.40 -13.66
N ASN A 31 -21.93 -2.60 -12.44
CA ASN A 31 -22.56 -1.52 -11.70
C ASN A 31 -21.45 -0.58 -11.18
N GLN A 32 -21.24 0.53 -11.88
CA GLN A 32 -20.19 1.50 -11.56
C GLN A 32 -20.25 2.00 -10.11
N TYR A 33 -21.45 2.07 -9.51
CA TYR A 33 -21.59 2.45 -8.10
C TYR A 33 -20.98 1.41 -7.16
N GLN A 34 -21.24 0.12 -7.40
CA GLN A 34 -20.66 -0.96 -6.58
C GLN A 34 -19.13 -1.05 -6.76
N VAL A 35 -18.63 -0.83 -7.98
CA VAL A 35 -17.18 -0.75 -8.23
C VAL A 35 -16.55 0.40 -7.45
N ASN A 36 -17.13 1.59 -7.52
CA ASN A 36 -16.63 2.75 -6.77
C ASN A 36 -16.64 2.49 -5.26
N GLN A 37 -17.69 1.83 -4.73
CA GLN A 37 -17.75 1.46 -3.31
C GLN A 37 -16.61 0.51 -2.90
N VAL A 38 -16.31 -0.50 -3.73
CA VAL A 38 -15.18 -1.40 -3.47
C VAL A 38 -13.85 -0.64 -3.49
N TRP A 39 -13.65 0.28 -4.44
CA TRP A 39 -12.44 1.09 -4.52
C TRP A 39 -12.24 1.99 -3.30
N TYR A 40 -13.30 2.65 -2.82
CA TYR A 40 -13.22 3.44 -1.58
C TYR A 40 -12.89 2.56 -0.38
N ALA A 41 -13.57 1.44 -0.21
CA ALA A 41 -13.32 0.52 0.89
C ALA A 41 -11.89 -0.07 0.86
N ALA A 42 -11.38 -0.41 -0.34
CA ALA A 42 -10.02 -0.90 -0.52
C ALA A 42 -8.98 0.19 -0.20
N SER A 43 -9.24 1.44 -0.61
CA SER A 43 -8.40 2.59 -0.27
C SER A 43 -8.34 2.82 1.24
N ASP A 44 -9.49 2.85 1.91
CA ASP A 44 -9.56 3.02 3.36
C ASP A 44 -8.87 1.88 4.10
N TYR A 45 -9.10 0.63 3.66
CA TYR A 45 -8.41 -0.53 4.21
C TYR A 45 -6.89 -0.43 4.05
N GLY A 46 -6.40 -0.06 2.86
CA GLY A 46 -4.97 0.13 2.61
C GLY A 46 -4.36 1.22 3.49
N TYR A 47 -5.07 2.34 3.66
CA TYR A 47 -4.66 3.42 4.55
C TYR A 47 -4.50 2.95 6.00
N TYR A 48 -5.53 2.33 6.58
CA TYR A 48 -5.51 1.90 7.97
C TYR A 48 -4.57 0.70 8.20
N SER A 49 -4.48 -0.24 7.26
CA SER A 49 -3.56 -1.38 7.35
C SER A 49 -2.10 -0.92 7.34
N THR A 50 -1.77 0.05 6.50
CA THR A 50 -0.42 0.62 6.45
C THR A 50 -0.10 1.34 7.76
N GLN A 51 -1.02 2.19 8.23
CA GLN A 51 -0.85 2.91 9.50
C GLN A 51 -0.70 1.96 10.69
N GLN A 52 -1.51 0.91 10.76
CA GLN A 52 -1.41 -0.12 11.79
C GLN A 52 -0.05 -0.82 11.78
N GLY A 53 0.50 -1.11 10.60
CA GLY A 53 1.82 -1.72 10.46
C GLY A 53 2.93 -0.90 11.09
N TYR A 54 2.93 0.42 10.91
CA TYR A 54 3.91 1.32 11.53
C TYR A 54 3.72 1.45 13.05
N PHE A 55 2.47 1.63 13.50
CA PHE A 55 2.18 1.74 14.93
C PHE A 55 2.48 0.47 15.71
N SER A 56 2.23 -0.70 15.13
CA SER A 56 2.53 -1.98 15.80
C SER A 56 4.03 -2.15 16.03
N GLN A 57 4.86 -1.69 15.09
CA GLN A 57 6.31 -1.78 15.29
C GLN A 57 6.81 -0.74 16.31
N LEU A 58 6.25 0.47 16.31
CA LEU A 58 6.55 1.47 17.34
C LEU A 58 6.16 0.96 18.74
N GLU A 59 4.97 0.37 18.87
CA GLU A 59 4.50 -0.24 20.12
C GLU A 59 5.46 -1.34 20.59
N ALA A 60 5.95 -2.20 19.67
CA ALA A 60 6.91 -3.23 20.02
C ALA A 60 8.22 -2.67 20.60
N VAL A 61 8.74 -1.57 20.04
CA VAL A 61 9.95 -0.90 20.54
C VAL A 61 9.73 -0.26 21.91
N LEU A 62 8.57 0.36 22.11
CA LEU A 62 8.21 1.03 23.37
C LEU A 62 7.84 0.05 24.49
N SER A 63 7.35 -1.14 24.14
CA SER A 63 6.86 -2.14 25.09
C SER A 63 7.90 -3.19 25.51
N ASP A 64 9.08 -3.23 24.92
CA ASP A 64 10.15 -4.14 25.37
C ASP A 64 10.70 -3.64 26.72
N ASP A 65 10.63 -4.48 27.75
CA ASP A 65 11.00 -4.16 29.13
C ASP A 65 12.42 -3.57 29.24
N ASN A 66 13.35 -4.00 28.38
CA ASN A 66 14.74 -3.53 28.40
C ASN A 66 14.94 -2.17 27.71
N SER A 67 14.10 -1.82 26.73
CA SER A 67 14.17 -0.56 26.00
C SER A 67 13.07 0.43 26.40
N SER A 68 12.11 0.00 27.21
CA SER A 68 10.95 0.82 27.59
C SER A 68 11.41 2.11 28.28
N LEU A 69 10.79 3.21 27.85
CA LEU A 69 11.04 4.52 28.44
C LEU A 69 10.55 4.56 29.90
N SER A 70 9.41 3.92 30.19
CA SER A 70 8.87 3.83 31.55
C SER A 70 9.86 3.18 32.51
N GLY A 71 10.42 2.01 32.16
CA GLY A 71 11.43 1.37 33.00
C GLY A 71 12.71 2.19 33.16
N GLY A 72 13.08 2.96 32.13
CA GLY A 72 14.22 3.87 32.19
C GLY A 72 13.98 5.02 33.17
N PHE A 73 12.78 5.61 33.16
CA PHE A 73 12.39 6.64 34.13
C PHE A 73 12.32 6.07 35.55
N ASP A 74 11.74 4.88 35.73
CA ASP A 74 11.64 4.25 37.04
C ASP A 74 13.02 4.00 37.66
N ASN A 75 13.97 3.47 36.88
CA ASN A 75 15.35 3.25 37.33
C ASN A 75 16.07 4.56 37.67
N PHE A 76 15.95 5.58 36.81
CA PHE A 76 16.55 6.89 37.06
C PHE A 76 16.01 7.53 38.35
N PHE A 77 14.69 7.51 38.56
CA PHE A 77 14.09 8.07 39.77
C PHE A 77 14.41 7.25 41.01
N ALA A 78 14.54 5.93 40.90
CA ALA A 78 14.98 5.06 42.00
C ALA A 78 16.42 5.42 42.42
N ALA A 79 17.35 5.51 41.48
CA ALA A 79 18.73 5.91 41.75
C ALA A 79 18.81 7.33 42.33
N LEU A 80 18.01 8.26 41.80
CA LEU A 80 17.95 9.63 42.32
C LEU A 80 17.42 9.66 43.76
N ASN A 81 16.39 8.88 44.07
CA ASN A 81 15.85 8.79 45.42
C ASN A 81 16.89 8.22 46.39
N GLU A 82 17.59 7.14 46.00
CA GLU A 82 18.64 6.53 46.82
C GLU A 82 19.77 7.52 47.11
N ALA A 83 20.23 8.27 46.10
CA ALA A 83 21.24 9.31 46.26
C ALA A 83 20.79 10.44 47.21
N THR A 84 19.50 10.76 47.29
CA THR A 84 19.00 11.79 48.23
C THR A 84 19.10 11.35 49.70
N THR A 85 19.15 10.05 49.97
CA THR A 85 19.32 9.53 51.34
C THR A 85 20.75 9.70 51.85
N SER A 86 21.74 9.80 50.96
CA SER A 86 23.16 9.96 51.26
C SER A 86 23.88 10.75 50.15
N PRO A 87 23.64 12.07 50.06
CA PRO A 87 24.10 12.89 48.93
C PRO A 87 25.63 13.01 48.81
N ASP A 88 26.35 12.81 49.92
CA ASP A 88 27.81 12.84 49.96
C ASP A 88 28.45 11.54 49.43
N ASP A 89 27.68 10.46 49.28
CA ASP A 89 28.16 9.19 48.74
C ASP A 89 28.44 9.29 47.23
N SER A 90 29.71 9.14 46.85
CA SER A 90 30.12 9.20 45.45
C SER A 90 29.59 8.04 44.61
N ALA A 91 29.41 6.85 45.19
CA ALA A 91 28.91 5.69 44.46
C ALA A 91 27.45 5.89 44.04
N LEU A 92 26.61 6.44 44.94
CA LEU A 92 25.22 6.74 44.62
C LEU A 92 25.08 7.85 43.56
N ARG A 93 25.95 8.87 43.60
CA ARG A 93 25.98 9.89 42.52
C ARG A 93 26.38 9.30 41.17
N GLU A 94 27.36 8.39 41.15
CA GLU A 94 27.77 7.71 39.92
C GLU A 94 26.64 6.85 39.35
N GLN A 95 25.88 6.17 40.22
CA GLN A 95 24.70 5.40 39.81
C GLN A 95 23.64 6.30 39.14
N VAL A 96 23.36 7.48 39.69
CA VAL A 96 22.44 8.45 39.05
C VAL A 96 22.92 8.86 37.65
N ILE A 97 24.23 9.13 37.49
CA ILE A 97 24.80 9.49 36.19
C ILE A 97 24.67 8.32 35.20
N SER A 98 24.93 7.10 35.65
CA SER A 98 24.79 5.90 34.83
C SER A 98 23.34 5.69 34.36
N GLU A 99 22.37 5.78 35.27
CA GLU A 99 20.95 5.62 34.91
C GLU A 99 20.45 6.77 34.02
N ALA A 100 20.92 8.01 34.24
CA ALA A 100 20.63 9.13 33.36
C ALA A 100 21.17 8.92 31.94
N GLY A 101 22.39 8.40 31.81
CA GLY A 101 23.00 8.04 30.53
C GLY A 101 22.22 6.92 29.82
N ALA A 102 21.81 5.89 30.57
CA ALA A 102 20.99 4.81 30.05
C ALA A 102 19.61 5.32 29.56
N LEU A 103 18.96 6.21 30.30
CA LEU A 103 17.70 6.84 29.89
C LEU A 103 17.86 7.69 28.62
N SER A 104 18.92 8.50 28.52
CA SER A 104 19.20 9.29 27.32
C SER A 104 19.36 8.39 26.09
N LEU A 105 20.14 7.31 26.22
CA LEU A 105 20.34 6.36 25.12
C LEU A 105 19.02 5.71 24.67
N ARG A 106 18.11 5.39 25.60
CA ARG A 106 16.77 4.86 25.26
C ARG A 106 15.93 5.88 24.49
N ILE A 107 15.95 7.15 24.92
CA ILE A 107 15.26 8.24 24.23
C ILE A 107 15.82 8.41 22.81
N ASP A 108 17.14 8.47 22.68
CA ASP A 108 17.81 8.64 21.39
C ASP A 108 17.48 7.50 20.43
N ASN A 109 17.57 6.24 20.88
CA ASN A 109 17.18 5.07 20.07
C ASN A 109 15.72 5.11 19.63
N THR A 110 14.82 5.61 20.48
CA THR A 110 13.39 5.75 20.16
C THR A 110 13.18 6.81 19.08
N LEU A 111 13.89 7.93 19.18
CA LEU A 111 13.84 9.00 18.18
C LEU A 111 14.41 8.53 16.83
N ASP A 112 15.58 7.88 16.85
CA ASP A 112 16.20 7.32 15.64
C ASP A 112 15.28 6.32 14.93
N TYR A 113 14.56 5.49 15.71
CA TYR A 113 13.58 4.56 15.17
C TYR A 113 12.42 5.28 14.46
N ILE A 114 11.84 6.31 15.10
CA ILE A 114 10.77 7.12 14.51
C ILE A 114 11.24 7.82 13.23
N ASP A 115 12.45 8.38 13.23
CA ASP A 115 13.02 9.06 12.07
C ASP A 115 13.30 8.08 10.91
N SER A 116 13.75 6.86 11.22
CA SER A 116 13.90 5.80 10.24
C SER A 116 12.56 5.42 9.61
N GLN A 117 11.52 5.20 10.43
CA GLN A 117 10.18 4.90 9.92
C GLN A 117 9.63 6.03 9.04
N SER A 118 9.81 7.29 9.45
CA SER A 118 9.40 8.46 8.68
C SER A 118 10.08 8.50 7.30
N THR A 119 11.40 8.22 7.27
CA THR A 119 12.18 8.15 6.03
C THR A 119 11.70 7.02 5.12
N GLU A 120 11.39 5.85 5.68
CA GLU A 120 10.84 4.72 4.94
C GLU A 120 9.46 5.04 4.36
N ILE A 121 8.57 5.69 5.11
CA ILE A 121 7.26 6.14 4.62
C ILE A 121 7.42 7.08 3.41
N ILE A 122 8.36 8.03 3.49
CA ILE A 122 8.64 8.94 2.39
C ILE A 122 9.14 8.17 1.16
N SER A 123 10.03 7.20 1.35
CA SER A 123 10.53 6.35 0.26
C SER A 123 9.41 5.53 -0.39
N GLN A 124 8.56 4.90 0.42
CA GLN A 124 7.39 4.15 -0.07
C GLN A 124 6.41 5.06 -0.81
N GLN A 125 6.17 6.27 -0.33
CA GLN A 125 5.35 7.26 -1.02
C GLN A 125 5.92 7.59 -2.41
N GLN A 126 7.22 7.83 -2.52
CA GLN A 126 7.87 8.10 -3.80
C GLN A 126 7.76 6.91 -4.76
N ALA A 127 7.94 5.68 -4.25
CA ALA A 127 7.76 4.46 -5.03
C ALA A 127 6.31 4.31 -5.53
N MET A 128 5.31 4.57 -4.68
CA MET A 128 3.89 4.55 -5.06
C MET A 128 3.58 5.60 -6.13
N VAL A 129 4.10 6.82 -6.00
CA VAL A 129 3.93 7.86 -7.03
C VAL A 129 4.55 7.42 -8.36
N SER A 130 5.73 6.81 -8.33
CA SER A 130 6.35 6.29 -9.54
C SER A 130 5.52 5.18 -10.17
N GLN A 131 4.98 4.26 -9.37
CA GLN A 131 4.11 3.18 -9.85
C GLN A 131 2.82 3.75 -10.48
N ILE A 132 2.17 4.72 -9.82
CA ILE A 132 0.98 5.41 -10.34
C ILE A 132 1.29 6.06 -11.70
N ASN A 133 2.43 6.73 -11.84
CA ASN A 133 2.84 7.35 -13.10
C ASN A 133 3.06 6.30 -14.20
N THR A 134 3.66 5.16 -13.88
CA THR A 134 3.84 4.05 -14.82
C THR A 134 2.50 3.47 -15.26
N LEU A 135 1.59 3.18 -14.32
CA LEU A 135 0.27 2.63 -14.61
C LEU A 135 -0.56 3.60 -15.45
N THR A 136 -0.63 4.87 -15.07
CA THR A 136 -1.39 5.89 -15.80
C THR A 136 -0.82 6.14 -17.21
N SER A 137 0.49 6.11 -17.38
CA SER A 137 1.13 6.21 -18.70
C SER A 137 0.82 4.98 -19.57
N GLY A 138 0.84 3.77 -18.99
CA GLY A 138 0.47 2.53 -19.66
C GLY A 138 -1.00 2.52 -20.10
N ILE A 139 -1.91 2.92 -19.20
CA ILE A 139 -3.34 3.09 -19.49
C ILE A 139 -3.56 4.09 -20.62
N ALA A 140 -2.86 5.24 -20.61
CA ALA A 140 -2.95 6.22 -21.68
C ALA A 140 -2.47 5.66 -23.03
N SER A 141 -1.39 4.86 -23.03
CA SER A 141 -0.89 4.18 -24.23
C SER A 141 -1.91 3.16 -24.77
N TYR A 142 -2.50 2.33 -23.91
CA TYR A 142 -3.54 1.38 -24.32
C TYR A 142 -4.79 2.10 -24.86
N ASN A 143 -5.20 3.20 -24.24
CA ASN A 143 -6.33 4.00 -24.74
C ASN A 143 -6.08 4.52 -26.16
N GLN A 144 -4.84 4.94 -26.48
CA GLN A 144 -4.48 5.35 -27.85
C GLN A 144 -4.52 4.18 -28.84
N GLN A 145 -3.99 3.02 -28.45
CA GLN A 145 -3.98 1.82 -29.30
C GLN A 145 -5.38 1.29 -29.56
N ILE A 146 -6.25 1.28 -28.54
CA ILE A 146 -7.67 0.91 -28.67
C ILE A 146 -8.36 1.83 -29.67
N ALA A 147 -8.21 3.15 -29.52
CA ALA A 147 -8.86 4.11 -30.41
C ALA A 147 -8.40 3.95 -31.87
N GLN A 148 -7.13 3.62 -32.10
CA GLN A 148 -6.60 3.34 -33.44
C GLN A 148 -7.13 2.02 -34.01
N ALA A 149 -7.15 0.95 -33.21
CA ALA A 149 -7.68 -0.35 -33.64
C ALA A 149 -9.17 -0.26 -34.00
N GLU A 150 -9.98 0.39 -33.15
CA GLU A 150 -11.39 0.64 -33.42
C GLU A 150 -11.61 1.46 -34.70
N ALA A 151 -10.82 2.51 -34.91
CA ALA A 151 -10.91 3.35 -36.11
C ALA A 151 -10.57 2.58 -37.40
N ASN A 152 -9.68 1.59 -37.33
CA ASN A 152 -9.31 0.72 -38.44
C ASN A 152 -10.27 -0.47 -38.62
N GLY A 153 -11.18 -0.70 -37.68
CA GLY A 153 -12.06 -1.88 -37.66
C GLY A 153 -11.38 -3.16 -37.17
N ASP A 154 -10.21 -3.04 -36.53
CA ASP A 154 -9.45 -4.16 -35.96
C ASP A 154 -10.03 -4.60 -34.61
N ASN A 155 -9.76 -5.83 -34.19
CA ASN A 155 -10.20 -6.36 -32.90
C ASN A 155 -9.30 -5.83 -31.75
N ALA A 156 -9.88 -5.00 -30.87
CA ALA A 156 -9.20 -4.41 -29.71
C ALA A 156 -9.32 -5.20 -28.39
N SER A 157 -9.92 -6.40 -28.39
CA SER A 157 -10.25 -7.15 -27.16
C SER A 157 -9.06 -7.36 -26.22
N ALA A 158 -7.92 -7.78 -26.77
CA ALA A 158 -6.70 -7.99 -25.98
C ALA A 158 -6.13 -6.69 -25.37
N LEU A 159 -6.37 -5.54 -26.02
CA LEU A 159 -5.93 -4.24 -25.51
C LEU A 159 -6.81 -3.77 -24.33
N TYR A 160 -8.11 -4.07 -24.36
CA TYR A 160 -8.97 -3.84 -23.19
C TYR A 160 -8.55 -4.68 -22.00
N ASP A 161 -8.28 -5.98 -22.22
CA ASP A 161 -7.84 -6.87 -21.14
C ASP A 161 -6.53 -6.38 -20.52
N ALA A 162 -5.55 -5.97 -21.35
CA ALA A 162 -4.28 -5.43 -20.88
C ALA A 162 -4.44 -4.10 -20.11
N ARG A 163 -5.33 -3.22 -20.56
CA ARG A 163 -5.65 -1.98 -19.84
C ARG A 163 -6.32 -2.28 -18.50
N ASP A 164 -7.31 -3.16 -18.49
CA ASP A 164 -8.08 -3.50 -17.29
C ASP A 164 -7.15 -4.15 -16.24
N GLN A 165 -6.17 -4.96 -16.66
CA GLN A 165 -5.12 -5.46 -15.77
C GLN A 165 -4.27 -4.35 -15.14
N MET A 166 -4.01 -3.24 -15.84
CA MET A 166 -3.31 -2.08 -15.27
C MET A 166 -4.16 -1.22 -14.34
N VAL A 167 -5.49 -1.35 -14.39
CA VAL A 167 -6.42 -0.65 -13.48
C VAL A 167 -6.62 -1.46 -12.19
N GLU A 168 -6.52 -2.79 -12.27
CA GLU A 168 -6.69 -3.70 -11.13
C GLU A 168 -5.41 -3.88 -10.29
N ASN A 169 -4.23 -3.50 -10.80
CA ASN A 169 -2.94 -3.52 -10.07
C ASN A 169 -2.58 -2.16 -9.47
#